data_AF-A0A1E5VES9-F1
#
_entry.id   AF-A0A1E5VES9-F1
#
_cell.length_a   1.000
_cell.length_b   1.000
_cell.length_c   1.000
_cell.angle_alpha   90.00
_cell.angle_beta   90.00
_cell.angle_gamma   90.00
#
_symmetry.space_group_name_H-M   'P 1'
#
loop_
_entity.id
_entity.type
_entity.pdbx_description
1 polymer ?
#
loop_
_entity_poly.entity_id
_entity_poly.type
_entity_poly.pdbx_seq_one_letter_code
_entity_poly.pdbx_strand_id
1 'polypeptide(L)'
;MPNDAPQQPIHSAKDALDALTSLLGGALPGSIAAADDPAAALLNDPDVAGAVTGRLRGAGSGAGNDTLCRWLYDAFRSNVPELQLAVLRFVPTLAGVYMCRAVSRKPLAGFEAVLLALYAHAAAQRGAGEAETVTLPNLANPSPYHDAKVPPKGKPAELDVAVISLALEPHGTVRATRRARIVGAVLELYHGKLAHMPLSSKMDFLEFCVAWAGTHSRLDDTDKPRLPPAPNATGGAEKWRRVPLPWELFQPVVRIVAHCLLGPSRSDELKAQATRAAECLYWRATETMEGGAVLATRSLVRLSQMVEEPIPEPSFSGAIENMAELEAMRANILNTKN
;
A
#
# COMPACT_ATOMS: atom_id res chain seq x y z
N MET A 1 -22.85 -32.29 -15.72
CA MET A 1 -21.38 -32.36 -15.56
C MET A 1 -20.79 -31.35 -16.52
N PRO A 2 -20.44 -30.13 -16.10
CA PRO A 2 -19.69 -29.23 -16.97
C PRO A 2 -18.27 -29.79 -17.11
N ASN A 3 -17.78 -29.78 -18.34
CA ASN A 3 -16.47 -30.25 -18.75
C ASN A 3 -15.36 -29.47 -18.01
N ASP A 4 -14.63 -30.11 -17.09
CA ASP A 4 -13.35 -29.61 -16.59
C ASP A 4 -12.31 -29.86 -17.68
N ALA A 5 -12.32 -29.03 -18.74
CA ALA A 5 -11.19 -28.98 -19.65
C ALA A 5 -9.99 -28.39 -18.87
N PRO A 6 -8.80 -29.03 -18.90
CA PRO A 6 -7.62 -28.45 -18.27
C PRO A 6 -7.32 -27.12 -18.96
N GLN A 7 -7.46 -26.02 -18.21
CA GLN A 7 -7.09 -24.69 -18.69
C GLN A 7 -5.59 -24.67 -19.01
N GLN A 8 -5.25 -24.07 -20.15
CA GLN A 8 -3.86 -23.98 -20.57
C GLN A 8 -3.06 -23.10 -19.60
N PRO A 9 -1.79 -23.46 -19.32
CA PRO A 9 -0.90 -22.62 -18.52
C PRO A 9 -0.75 -21.22 -19.12
N ILE A 10 -0.80 -20.19 -18.27
CA ILE A 10 -0.66 -18.79 -18.68
C ILE A 10 0.80 -18.53 -19.02
N HIS A 11 1.11 -18.35 -20.30
CA HIS A 11 2.45 -18.06 -20.80
C HIS A 11 2.62 -16.62 -21.30
N SER A 12 1.52 -15.94 -21.61
CA SER A 12 1.51 -14.54 -22.04
C SER A 12 0.37 -13.75 -21.40
N ALA A 13 0.47 -12.42 -21.42
CA ALA A 13 -0.59 -11.53 -20.94
C ALA A 13 -1.89 -11.66 -21.78
N LYS A 14 -1.79 -12.03 -23.05
CA LYS A 14 -2.94 -12.30 -23.91
C LYS A 14 -3.68 -13.56 -23.48
N ASP A 15 -2.94 -14.66 -23.24
CA ASP A 15 -3.54 -15.91 -22.74
C ASP A 15 -4.22 -15.70 -21.38
N ALA A 16 -3.60 -14.89 -20.51
CA ALA A 16 -4.17 -14.51 -19.22
C ALA A 16 -5.50 -13.78 -19.39
N LEU A 17 -5.55 -12.83 -20.32
CA LEU A 17 -6.73 -12.03 -20.59
C LEU A 17 -7.87 -12.87 -21.20
N ASP A 18 -7.56 -13.75 -22.16
CA ASP A 18 -8.53 -14.67 -22.77
C ASP A 18 -9.10 -15.64 -21.72
N ALA A 19 -8.25 -16.18 -20.85
CA ALA A 19 -8.67 -17.01 -19.72
C ALA A 19 -9.57 -16.23 -18.75
N LEU A 20 -9.25 -14.98 -18.42
CA LEU A 20 -10.07 -14.14 -17.54
C LEU A 20 -11.44 -13.84 -18.17
N THR A 21 -11.47 -13.57 -19.47
CA THR A 21 -12.70 -13.33 -20.23
C THR A 21 -13.64 -14.51 -20.15
N SER A 22 -13.12 -15.72 -20.39
CA SER A 22 -13.87 -16.96 -20.24
C SER A 22 -14.41 -17.15 -18.83
N LEU A 23 -13.69 -16.69 -17.80
CA LEU A 23 -14.10 -16.79 -16.40
C LEU A 23 -15.18 -15.77 -16.02
N LEU A 24 -15.18 -14.58 -16.62
CA LEU A 24 -16.17 -13.54 -16.37
C LEU A 24 -17.46 -13.74 -17.18
N GLY A 25 -17.46 -14.65 -18.16
CA GLY A 25 -18.67 -15.06 -18.89
C GLY A 25 -19.24 -14.00 -19.83
N GLY A 26 -18.43 -13.00 -20.20
CA GLY A 26 -18.82 -11.91 -21.10
C GLY A 26 -17.71 -11.61 -22.10
N ALA A 27 -18.06 -10.93 -23.20
CA ALA A 27 -17.07 -10.36 -24.10
C ALA A 27 -16.39 -9.16 -23.41
N LEU A 28 -15.07 -9.08 -23.48
CA LEU A 28 -14.36 -7.89 -23.01
C LEU A 28 -14.84 -6.66 -23.78
N PRO A 29 -14.83 -5.47 -23.16
CA PRO A 29 -14.97 -4.22 -23.89
C PRO A 29 -14.03 -4.19 -25.11
N GLY A 30 -14.52 -3.72 -26.26
CA GLY A 30 -13.74 -3.72 -27.51
C GLY A 30 -12.41 -2.95 -27.42
N SER A 31 -12.31 -2.02 -26.46
CA SER A 31 -11.08 -1.30 -26.11
C SER A 31 -9.95 -2.20 -25.60
N ILE A 32 -10.27 -3.30 -24.91
CA ILE A 32 -9.30 -4.24 -24.34
C ILE A 32 -8.89 -5.29 -25.37
N ALA A 33 -9.86 -5.78 -26.16
CA ALA A 33 -9.60 -6.77 -27.20
C ALA A 33 -8.70 -6.23 -28.34
N ALA A 34 -8.69 -4.90 -28.53
CA ALA A 34 -7.87 -4.20 -29.52
C ALA A 34 -6.62 -3.52 -28.92
N ALA A 35 -6.36 -3.67 -27.63
CA ALA A 35 -5.23 -3.02 -26.98
C ALA A 35 -3.90 -3.70 -27.38
N ASP A 36 -2.91 -2.88 -27.73
CA ASP A 36 -1.55 -3.35 -28.04
C ASP A 36 -0.83 -3.93 -26.81
N ASP A 37 -1.21 -3.48 -25.60
CA ASP A 37 -0.74 -3.99 -24.31
C ASP A 37 -1.91 -4.54 -23.47
N PRO A 38 -2.13 -5.88 -23.47
CA PRO A 38 -3.21 -6.50 -22.72
C PRO A 38 -3.01 -6.42 -21.20
N ALA A 39 -1.78 -6.33 -20.69
CA ALA A 39 -1.51 -6.24 -19.26
C ALA A 39 -1.82 -4.84 -18.72
N ALA A 40 -1.46 -3.78 -19.47
CA ALA A 40 -1.84 -2.42 -19.13
C ALA A 40 -3.36 -2.21 -19.20
N ALA A 41 -4.04 -2.83 -20.18
CA ALA A 41 -5.49 -2.78 -20.29
C ALA A 41 -6.15 -3.44 -19.06
N LEU A 42 -5.70 -4.63 -18.67
CA LEU A 42 -6.16 -5.31 -17.46
C LEU A 42 -5.91 -4.48 -16.18
N LEU A 43 -4.76 -3.80 -16.11
CA LEU A 43 -4.41 -2.96 -14.96
C LEU A 43 -5.31 -1.73 -14.85
N ASN A 44 -5.76 -1.13 -15.96
CA ASN A 44 -6.42 0.18 -15.92
C ASN A 44 -7.92 0.15 -16.20
N ASP A 45 -8.43 -0.91 -16.84
CA ASP A 45 -9.83 -0.99 -17.23
C ASP A 45 -10.77 -1.06 -16.01
N PRO A 46 -11.71 -0.09 -15.86
CA PRO A 46 -12.59 -0.02 -14.71
C PRO A 46 -13.67 -1.10 -14.72
N ASP A 47 -14.12 -1.56 -15.88
CA ASP A 47 -15.21 -2.54 -16.01
C ASP A 47 -14.73 -3.94 -15.65
N VAL A 48 -13.58 -4.36 -16.20
CA VAL A 48 -12.92 -5.62 -15.83
C VAL A 48 -12.58 -5.61 -14.35
N ALA A 49 -12.02 -4.52 -13.84
CA ALA A 49 -11.70 -4.44 -12.43
C ALA A 49 -12.94 -4.49 -11.53
N GLY A 50 -14.03 -3.81 -11.92
CA GLY A 50 -15.31 -3.88 -11.22
C GLY A 50 -15.87 -5.31 -11.20
N ALA A 51 -15.79 -6.03 -12.32
CA ALA A 51 -16.22 -7.42 -12.42
C ALA A 51 -15.38 -8.37 -11.54
N VAL A 52 -14.05 -8.24 -11.58
CA VAL A 52 -13.14 -9.04 -10.75
C VAL A 52 -13.34 -8.72 -9.26
N THR A 53 -13.37 -7.45 -8.87
CA THR A 53 -13.60 -7.02 -7.48
C THR A 53 -14.98 -7.47 -6.99
N GLY A 54 -16.03 -7.36 -7.81
CA GLY A 54 -17.37 -7.84 -7.49
C GLY A 54 -17.40 -9.35 -7.23
N ARG A 55 -16.71 -10.12 -8.06
CA ARG A 55 -16.58 -11.58 -7.88
C ARG A 55 -15.77 -11.93 -6.63
N LEU A 56 -14.67 -11.23 -6.34
CA LEU A 56 -13.90 -11.41 -5.11
C LEU A 56 -14.71 -11.06 -3.86
N ARG A 57 -15.59 -10.06 -3.91
CA ARG A 57 -16.47 -9.67 -2.79
C ARG A 57 -17.67 -10.62 -2.60
N GLY A 58 -18.03 -11.45 -3.58
CA GLY A 58 -19.18 -12.37 -3.50
C GLY A 58 -19.03 -13.46 -2.42
N ALA A 59 -20.13 -13.86 -1.77
CA ALA A 59 -20.11 -14.73 -0.58
C ALA A 59 -19.46 -16.13 -0.76
N GLY A 60 -19.39 -16.61 -2.01
CA GLY A 60 -18.81 -17.92 -2.36
C GLY A 60 -17.34 -17.87 -2.81
N SER A 61 -16.72 -16.69 -2.86
CA SER A 61 -15.33 -16.56 -3.33
C SER A 61 -14.31 -17.02 -2.28
N GLY A 62 -13.13 -17.42 -2.76
CA GLY A 62 -12.00 -17.83 -1.93
C GLY A 62 -11.97 -19.32 -1.57
N ALA A 63 -12.94 -20.12 -2.03
CA ALA A 63 -12.91 -21.57 -1.89
C ALA A 63 -11.75 -22.19 -2.69
N GLY A 64 -11.32 -23.41 -2.34
CA GLY A 64 -10.19 -24.07 -3.03
C GLY A 64 -10.44 -24.40 -4.50
N ASN A 65 -11.70 -24.45 -4.93
CA ASN A 65 -12.09 -24.63 -6.33
C ASN A 65 -12.44 -23.32 -7.05
N ASP A 66 -12.25 -22.16 -6.42
CA ASP A 66 -12.53 -20.86 -7.03
C ASP A 66 -11.59 -20.60 -8.21
N THR A 67 -12.18 -20.59 -9.41
CA THR A 67 -11.44 -20.43 -10.66
C THR A 67 -10.81 -19.05 -10.81
N LEU A 68 -11.35 -18.00 -10.16
CA LEU A 68 -10.71 -16.68 -10.16
C LEU A 68 -9.46 -16.68 -9.26
N CYS A 69 -9.50 -17.35 -8.11
CA CYS A 69 -8.33 -17.50 -7.25
C CYS A 69 -7.22 -18.28 -7.97
N ARG A 70 -7.58 -19.33 -8.70
CA ARG A 70 -6.63 -20.08 -9.54
C ARG A 70 -6.01 -19.20 -10.61
N TRP A 71 -6.83 -18.43 -11.33
CA TRP A 71 -6.32 -17.49 -12.34
C TRP A 71 -5.37 -16.45 -11.75
N LEU A 72 -5.70 -15.83 -10.60
CA LEU A 72 -4.82 -14.87 -9.93
C LEU A 72 -3.48 -15.52 -9.53
N TYR A 73 -3.52 -16.76 -9.05
CA TYR A 73 -2.34 -17.53 -8.69
C TYR A 73 -1.45 -17.81 -9.91
N ASP A 74 -2.02 -18.34 -10.99
CA ASP A 74 -1.28 -18.69 -12.21
C ASP A 74 -0.75 -17.44 -12.93
N ALA A 75 -1.57 -16.39 -13.02
CA ALA A 75 -1.18 -15.12 -13.63
C ALA A 75 0.01 -14.48 -12.91
N PHE A 76 0.02 -14.49 -11.56
CA PHE A 76 1.14 -13.97 -10.79
C PHE A 76 2.40 -14.84 -10.93
N ARG A 77 2.24 -16.17 -11.03
CA ARG A 77 3.34 -17.13 -11.17
C ARG A 77 3.96 -17.21 -12.56
N SER A 78 3.30 -16.66 -13.58
CA SER A 78 3.85 -16.54 -14.94
C SER A 78 5.19 -15.79 -15.00
N ASN A 79 5.50 -15.00 -13.97
CA ASN A 79 6.70 -14.16 -13.87
C ASN A 79 6.79 -13.07 -14.95
N VAL A 80 5.66 -12.71 -15.56
CA VAL A 80 5.52 -11.54 -16.43
C VAL A 80 5.27 -10.30 -15.56
N PRO A 81 6.19 -9.31 -15.48
CA PRO A 81 6.11 -8.20 -14.52
C PRO A 81 4.83 -7.38 -14.62
N GLU A 82 4.35 -7.14 -15.84
CA GLU A 82 3.15 -6.35 -16.12
C GLU A 82 1.89 -7.09 -15.64
N LEU A 83 1.85 -8.41 -15.81
CA LEU A 83 0.76 -9.24 -15.32
C LEU A 83 0.80 -9.37 -13.79
N GLN A 84 1.99 -9.47 -13.20
CA GLN A 84 2.16 -9.42 -11.74
C GLN A 84 1.63 -8.11 -11.17
N LEU A 85 1.93 -6.98 -11.82
CA LEU A 85 1.40 -5.67 -11.44
C LEU A 85 -0.13 -5.62 -11.53
N ALA A 86 -0.70 -6.18 -12.60
CA ALA A 86 -2.15 -6.28 -12.78
C ALA A 86 -2.82 -7.16 -11.70
N VAL A 87 -2.19 -8.26 -11.26
CA VAL A 87 -2.68 -9.05 -10.12
C VAL A 87 -2.59 -8.26 -8.81
N LEU A 88 -1.50 -7.52 -8.59
CA LEU A 88 -1.30 -6.72 -7.38
C LEU A 88 -2.39 -5.64 -7.22
N ARG A 89 -3.01 -5.16 -8.30
CA ARG A 89 -4.18 -4.25 -8.25
C ARG A 89 -5.30 -4.80 -7.37
N PHE A 90 -5.50 -6.11 -7.33
CA PHE A 90 -6.59 -6.77 -6.61
C PHE A 90 -6.21 -7.16 -5.17
N VAL A 91 -4.98 -6.90 -4.73
CA VAL A 91 -4.52 -7.17 -3.36
C VAL A 91 -5.40 -6.50 -2.30
N PRO A 92 -5.79 -5.21 -2.42
CA PRO A 92 -6.71 -4.59 -1.46
C PRO A 92 -8.00 -5.37 -1.24
N THR A 93 -8.65 -5.79 -2.33
CA THR A 93 -9.87 -6.58 -2.27
C THR A 93 -9.61 -7.97 -1.72
N LEU A 94 -8.59 -8.67 -2.23
CA LEU A 94 -8.23 -10.01 -1.80
C LEU A 94 -7.93 -10.06 -0.30
N ALA A 95 -7.02 -9.21 0.18
CA ALA A 95 -6.65 -9.11 1.59
C ALA A 95 -7.82 -8.62 2.44
N GLY A 96 -8.56 -7.61 1.97
CA GLY A 96 -9.77 -7.04 2.56
C GLY A 96 -10.81 -8.11 2.91
N VAL A 97 -11.29 -8.79 1.87
CA VAL A 97 -12.31 -9.85 1.97
C VAL A 97 -11.77 -11.01 2.81
N TYR A 98 -10.53 -11.46 2.55
CA TYR A 98 -9.92 -12.56 3.28
C TYR A 98 -9.89 -12.27 4.78
N MET A 99 -9.37 -11.11 5.21
CA MET A 99 -9.27 -10.77 6.64
C MET A 99 -10.63 -10.71 7.32
N CYS A 100 -11.64 -10.13 6.66
CA CYS A 100 -13.00 -10.09 7.17
C CYS A 100 -13.60 -11.50 7.33
N ARG A 101 -13.35 -12.41 6.39
CA ARG A 101 -13.91 -13.77 6.41
C ARG A 101 -13.09 -14.75 7.22
N ALA A 102 -11.81 -14.54 7.41
CA ALA A 102 -10.93 -15.50 8.08
C ALA A 102 -11.22 -15.61 9.60
N VAL A 103 -12.09 -14.73 10.13
CA VAL A 103 -12.67 -14.84 11.48
C VAL A 103 -13.89 -15.78 11.50
N SER A 104 -14.56 -16.00 10.37
CA SER A 104 -15.79 -16.80 10.25
C SER A 104 -15.59 -18.33 10.17
N ARG A 105 -14.34 -18.81 10.26
CA ARG A 105 -13.95 -20.24 10.14
C ARG A 105 -14.37 -20.95 8.84
N LYS A 106 -14.87 -20.22 7.84
CA LYS A 106 -15.11 -20.76 6.49
C LYS A 106 -13.77 -21.10 5.81
N PRO A 107 -13.69 -22.18 5.02
CA PRO A 107 -12.49 -22.50 4.27
C PRO A 107 -12.24 -21.45 3.18
N LEU A 108 -11.06 -20.85 3.17
CA LEU A 108 -10.64 -19.81 2.23
C LEU A 108 -9.37 -20.23 1.45
N ALA A 109 -9.25 -21.53 1.16
CA ALA A 109 -8.04 -22.12 0.59
C ALA A 109 -7.61 -21.48 -0.74
N GLY A 110 -8.55 -20.99 -1.56
CA GLY A 110 -8.25 -20.27 -2.79
C GLY A 110 -7.55 -18.93 -2.52
N PHE A 111 -8.08 -18.14 -1.58
CA PHE A 111 -7.42 -16.90 -1.15
C PHE A 111 -6.07 -17.16 -0.50
N GLU A 112 -5.98 -18.19 0.35
CA GLU A 112 -4.74 -18.55 1.03
C GLU A 112 -3.66 -18.97 0.04
N ALA A 113 -4.01 -19.69 -1.03
CA ALA A 113 -3.06 -20.05 -2.09
C ALA A 113 -2.49 -18.83 -2.80
N VAL A 114 -3.34 -17.85 -3.16
CA VAL A 114 -2.89 -16.59 -3.80
C VAL A 114 -2.01 -15.78 -2.85
N LEU A 115 -2.45 -15.61 -1.59
CA LEU A 115 -1.69 -14.88 -0.58
C LEU A 115 -0.34 -15.52 -0.28
N LEU A 116 -0.25 -16.85 -0.24
CA LEU A 116 1.00 -17.57 -0.05
C LEU A 116 1.94 -17.41 -1.26
N ALA A 117 1.42 -17.39 -2.48
CA ALA A 117 2.24 -17.14 -3.68
C ALA A 117 2.83 -15.72 -3.67
N LEU A 118 2.01 -14.72 -3.35
CA LEU A 118 2.44 -13.33 -3.18
C LEU A 118 3.47 -13.21 -2.04
N TYR A 119 3.22 -13.87 -0.91
CA TYR A 119 4.12 -13.88 0.23
C TYR A 119 5.48 -14.50 -0.08
N ALA A 120 5.50 -15.64 -0.79
CA ALA A 120 6.73 -16.30 -1.20
C ALA A 120 7.57 -15.38 -2.11
N HIS A 121 6.93 -14.64 -3.01
CA HIS A 121 7.59 -13.63 -3.82
C HIS A 121 8.15 -12.48 -2.98
N ALA A 122 7.40 -11.97 -1.99
CA ALA A 122 7.87 -10.95 -1.06
C ALA A 122 9.11 -11.42 -0.26
N ALA A 123 9.07 -12.66 0.24
CA ALA A 123 10.17 -13.25 0.98
C ALA A 123 11.43 -13.44 0.10
N ALA A 124 11.25 -13.82 -1.17
CA ALA A 124 12.35 -13.94 -2.12
C ALA A 124 13.01 -12.58 -2.43
N GLN A 125 12.22 -11.51 -2.58
CA GLN A 125 12.76 -10.16 -2.81
C GLN A 125 13.60 -9.63 -1.63
N ARG A 126 13.36 -10.12 -0.41
CA ARG A 126 14.09 -9.75 0.82
C ARG A 126 15.31 -10.64 1.11
N GLY A 127 15.79 -11.43 0.16
CA GLY A 127 16.97 -12.28 0.38
C GLY A 127 16.71 -13.55 1.20
N ALA A 128 15.44 -13.99 1.31
CA ALA A 128 15.03 -15.26 1.92
C ALA A 128 15.68 -15.58 3.28
N GLY A 129 15.18 -14.95 4.35
CA GLY A 129 15.63 -15.21 5.73
C GLY A 129 16.49 -14.09 6.32
N GLU A 130 16.76 -13.02 5.56
CA GLU A 130 17.42 -11.82 6.06
C GLU A 130 16.40 -10.81 6.59
N ALA A 131 16.79 -10.10 7.66
CA ALA A 131 16.01 -9.00 8.19
C ALA A 131 16.22 -7.75 7.34
N GLU A 132 15.16 -6.97 7.13
CA GLU A 132 15.26 -5.69 6.44
C GLU A 132 15.85 -4.66 7.40
N THR A 133 16.99 -4.07 7.03
CA THR A 133 17.72 -3.10 7.86
C THR A 133 17.92 -1.78 7.12
N VAL A 134 18.06 -0.70 7.89
CA VAL A 134 18.42 0.62 7.37
C VAL A 134 19.51 1.23 8.22
N THR A 135 20.47 1.87 7.57
CA THR A 135 21.46 2.70 8.25
C THR A 135 20.82 4.02 8.65
N LEU A 136 20.80 4.33 9.95
CA LEU A 136 20.26 5.57 10.47
C LEU A 136 21.20 6.74 10.12
N PRO A 137 20.70 7.81 9.47
CA PRO A 137 21.51 8.99 9.20
C PRO A 137 22.01 9.62 10.50
N ASN A 138 23.29 9.98 10.53
CA ASN A 138 23.93 10.66 11.66
C ASN A 138 24.57 11.96 11.18
N LEU A 139 24.17 13.10 11.75
CA LEU A 139 24.68 14.44 11.41
C LEU A 139 26.17 14.64 11.78
N ALA A 140 26.77 13.70 12.51
CA ALA A 140 28.21 13.68 12.77
C ALA A 140 29.02 13.15 11.58
N ASN A 141 28.39 12.42 10.66
CA ASN A 141 29.02 11.84 9.47
C ASN A 141 28.60 12.64 8.24
N PRO A 142 29.51 13.01 7.32
CA PRO A 142 29.15 13.73 6.10
C PRO A 142 28.15 12.92 5.27
N SER A 143 27.25 13.61 4.59
CA SER A 143 26.26 13.00 3.69
C SER A 143 26.15 13.78 2.38
N PRO A 144 25.46 13.25 1.35
CA PRO A 144 25.25 13.99 0.11
C PRO A 144 24.58 15.37 0.26
N TYR A 145 23.97 15.65 1.42
CA TYR A 145 23.25 16.90 1.70
C TYR A 145 23.91 17.80 2.75
N HIS A 146 24.96 17.33 3.44
CA HIS A 146 25.64 18.14 4.44
C HIS A 146 27.09 17.72 4.67
N ASP A 147 27.94 18.70 4.96
CA ASP A 147 29.27 18.48 5.49
C ASP A 147 29.24 18.55 7.02
N ALA A 148 29.92 17.60 7.67
CA ALA A 148 30.11 17.64 9.11
C ALA A 148 31.04 18.81 9.47
N LYS A 149 30.48 19.85 10.12
CA LYS A 149 31.20 21.11 10.48
C LYS A 149 32.43 20.89 11.36
N VAL A 150 32.52 19.75 12.05
CA VAL A 150 33.67 19.35 12.84
C VAL A 150 34.04 17.94 12.39
N PRO A 151 35.22 17.71 11.78
CA PRO A 151 35.67 16.35 11.55
C PRO A 151 35.71 15.66 12.91
N PRO A 152 35.10 14.47 13.07
CA PRO A 152 35.18 13.77 14.35
C PRO A 152 36.65 13.65 14.72
N LYS A 153 37.03 14.11 15.91
CA LYS A 153 38.41 13.97 16.44
C LYS A 153 38.78 12.49 16.74
N GLY A 154 38.13 11.54 16.07
CA GLY A 154 38.23 10.11 16.25
C GLY A 154 37.72 9.37 15.02
N LYS A 155 37.68 8.03 15.08
CA LYS A 155 37.09 7.20 14.02
C LYS A 155 35.67 7.69 13.68
N PRO A 156 35.23 7.63 12.41
CA PRO A 156 33.85 7.94 12.05
C PRO A 156 32.90 7.19 12.98
N ALA A 157 31.84 7.88 13.45
CA ALA A 157 30.88 7.28 14.35
C ALA A 157 30.32 6.01 13.69
N GLU A 158 30.33 4.89 14.42
CA GLU A 158 29.81 3.62 13.95
C GLU A 158 28.39 3.82 13.39
N LEU A 159 28.16 3.24 12.21
CA LEU A 159 26.89 3.37 11.53
C LEU A 159 25.84 2.63 12.33
N ASP A 160 24.86 3.36 12.87
CA ASP A 160 23.76 2.76 13.62
C ASP A 160 22.81 2.09 12.62
N VAL A 161 22.58 0.79 12.78
CA VAL A 161 21.77 -0.03 11.88
C VAL A 161 20.48 -0.41 12.60
N ALA A 162 19.36 0.11 12.12
CA ALA A 162 18.04 -0.23 12.62
C ALA A 162 17.43 -1.38 11.81
N VAL A 163 16.83 -2.35 12.50
CA VAL A 163 16.01 -3.40 11.87
C VAL A 163 14.60 -2.84 11.64
N ILE A 164 14.20 -2.68 10.38
CA ILE A 164 12.86 -2.22 10.00
C ILE A 164 11.85 -3.36 10.10
N SER A 165 12.23 -4.54 9.60
CA SER A 165 11.35 -5.70 9.54
C SER A 165 12.13 -6.99 9.77
N LEU A 166 11.54 -7.91 10.53
CA LEU A 166 12.13 -9.21 10.78
C LEU A 166 12.09 -10.09 9.52
N ALA A 167 13.08 -10.97 9.39
CA ALA A 167 13.19 -11.94 8.32
C ALA A 167 11.90 -12.70 8.03
N LEU A 168 11.51 -12.75 6.75
CA LEU A 168 10.33 -13.50 6.30
C LEU A 168 10.67 -14.99 6.16
N GLU A 169 10.15 -15.80 7.08
CA GLU A 169 10.27 -17.26 7.02
C GLU A 169 9.38 -17.84 5.91
N PRO A 170 9.80 -18.87 5.16
CA PRO A 170 8.93 -19.53 4.19
C PRO A 170 7.76 -20.23 4.91
N HIS A 171 6.54 -20.02 4.43
CA HIS A 171 5.32 -20.63 4.98
C HIS A 171 4.61 -21.46 3.90
N GLY A 172 4.27 -22.71 4.21
CA GLY A 172 3.48 -23.57 3.32
C GLY A 172 1.97 -23.55 3.55
N THR A 173 1.51 -22.96 4.68
CA THR A 173 0.09 -22.88 5.05
C THR A 173 -0.19 -21.58 5.82
N VAL A 174 -1.41 -21.03 5.68
CA VAL A 174 -1.81 -19.83 6.43
C VAL A 174 -2.42 -20.24 7.78
N ARG A 175 -1.65 -20.08 8.86
CA ARG A 175 -2.13 -20.29 10.23
C ARG A 175 -2.64 -18.99 10.83
N ALA A 176 -3.60 -19.06 11.75
CA ALA A 176 -4.19 -17.88 12.40
C ALA A 176 -3.13 -16.95 13.04
N THR A 177 -2.09 -17.51 13.66
CA THR A 177 -0.99 -16.76 14.29
C THR A 177 -0.03 -16.08 13.30
N ARG A 178 0.05 -16.58 12.05
CA ARG A 178 0.92 -16.06 11.00
C ARG A 178 0.17 -15.21 9.98
N ARG A 179 -1.16 -15.28 9.96
CA ARG A 179 -2.04 -14.63 9.00
C ARG A 179 -1.74 -13.15 8.83
N ALA A 180 -1.68 -12.41 9.93
CA ALA A 180 -1.45 -10.97 9.89
C ALA A 180 -0.08 -10.62 9.27
N ARG A 181 0.95 -11.41 9.56
CA ARG A 181 2.30 -11.23 9.00
C ARG A 181 2.35 -11.56 7.50
N ILE A 182 1.67 -12.63 7.07
CA ILE A 182 1.56 -13.00 5.65
C ILE A 182 0.85 -11.88 4.89
N VAL A 183 -0.34 -11.46 5.36
CA VAL A 183 -1.10 -10.39 4.72
C VAL A 183 -0.35 -9.05 4.78
N GLY A 184 0.33 -8.74 5.88
CA GLY A 184 1.17 -7.56 6.02
C GLY A 184 2.27 -7.49 4.96
N ALA A 185 3.03 -8.56 4.75
CA ALA A 185 4.06 -8.62 3.71
C ALA A 185 3.48 -8.52 2.28
N VAL A 186 2.28 -9.08 2.05
CA VAL A 186 1.58 -8.92 0.76
C VAL A 186 1.13 -7.46 0.55
N LEU A 187 0.68 -6.77 1.59
CA LEU A 187 0.38 -5.34 1.53
C LEU A 187 1.65 -4.50 1.32
N GLU A 188 2.82 -4.94 1.80
CA GLU A 188 4.10 -4.28 1.50
C GLU A 188 4.47 -4.39 0.02
N LEU A 189 4.20 -5.53 -0.64
CA LEU A 189 4.34 -5.64 -2.10
C LEU A 189 3.44 -4.64 -2.84
N TYR A 190 2.18 -4.54 -2.41
CA TYR A 190 1.24 -3.57 -2.97
C TYR A 190 1.72 -2.13 -2.74
N HIS A 191 2.19 -1.80 -1.53
CA HIS A 191 2.79 -0.51 -1.18
C HIS A 191 3.97 -0.16 -2.10
N GLY A 192 4.87 -1.11 -2.37
CA GLY A 192 6.01 -0.92 -3.27
C GLY A 192 5.62 -0.60 -4.72
N LYS A 193 4.38 -0.88 -5.12
CA LYS A 193 3.84 -0.58 -6.46
C LYS A 193 2.74 0.48 -6.45
N LEU A 194 2.47 1.11 -5.31
CA LEU A 194 1.30 1.96 -5.09
C LEU A 194 1.22 3.18 -6.02
N ALA A 195 2.37 3.70 -6.47
CA ALA A 195 2.43 4.79 -7.46
C ALA A 195 1.80 4.40 -8.81
N HIS A 196 1.91 3.13 -9.21
CA HIS A 196 1.32 2.59 -10.45
C HIS A 196 -0.13 2.13 -10.25
N MET A 197 -0.62 2.11 -9.01
CA MET A 197 -1.95 1.59 -8.72
C MET A 197 -3.04 2.61 -9.07
N PRO A 198 -4.10 2.16 -9.76
CA PRO A 198 -5.21 3.00 -10.17
C PRO A 198 -6.03 3.46 -8.95
N LEU A 199 -6.74 4.58 -9.11
CA LEU A 199 -7.50 5.23 -8.03
C LEU A 199 -8.47 4.25 -7.34
N SER A 200 -9.24 3.47 -8.10
CA SER A 200 -10.22 2.52 -7.57
C SER A 200 -9.60 1.46 -6.65
N SER A 201 -8.40 0.96 -6.95
CA SER A 201 -7.69 0.00 -6.08
C SER A 201 -7.31 0.63 -4.73
N LYS A 202 -6.90 1.91 -4.76
CA LYS A 202 -6.64 2.69 -3.54
C LYS A 202 -7.92 2.94 -2.75
N MET A 203 -9.02 3.26 -3.43
CA MET A 203 -10.33 3.45 -2.79
C MET A 203 -10.84 2.17 -2.12
N ASP A 204 -10.72 1.02 -2.81
CA ASP A 204 -11.02 -0.30 -2.25
C ASP A 204 -10.23 -0.54 -0.95
N PHE A 205 -8.93 -0.22 -0.95
CA PHE A 205 -8.08 -0.37 0.23
C PHE A 205 -8.58 0.47 1.43
N LEU A 206 -8.89 1.74 1.19
CA LEU A 206 -9.34 2.65 2.24
C LEU A 206 -10.71 2.25 2.80
N GLU A 207 -11.61 1.74 1.96
CA GLU A 207 -12.88 1.15 2.41
C GLU A 207 -12.64 0.02 3.42
N PHE A 208 -11.73 -0.91 3.11
CA PHE A 208 -11.40 -2.00 4.04
C PHE A 208 -10.73 -1.49 5.32
N CYS A 209 -9.90 -0.44 5.28
CA CYS A 209 -9.31 0.16 6.47
C CYS A 209 -10.37 0.69 7.45
N VAL A 210 -11.39 1.39 6.92
CA VAL A 210 -12.54 1.86 7.71
C VAL A 210 -13.29 0.69 8.32
N ALA A 211 -13.57 -0.35 7.53
CA ALA A 211 -14.26 -1.54 8.02
C ALA A 211 -13.48 -2.30 9.10
N TRP A 212 -12.17 -2.47 8.91
CA TRP A 212 -11.27 -3.19 9.81
C TRP A 212 -11.10 -2.49 11.17
N ALA A 213 -11.05 -1.16 11.17
CA ALA A 213 -11.04 -0.35 12.37
C ALA A 213 -12.34 -0.53 13.19
N GLY A 214 -13.46 -0.62 12.49
CA GLY A 214 -14.80 -0.67 13.07
C GLY A 214 -15.43 0.73 13.17
N THR A 215 -16.76 0.79 13.10
CA THR A 215 -17.52 2.05 13.06
C THR A 215 -18.05 2.51 14.42
N HIS A 216 -17.90 1.69 15.46
CA HIS A 216 -18.49 1.92 16.78
C HIS A 216 -17.43 1.93 17.88
N SER A 217 -17.53 2.95 18.75
CA SER A 217 -16.89 3.04 20.05
C SER A 217 -17.50 2.01 20.99
N ARG A 218 -16.69 1.24 21.74
CA ARG A 218 -17.22 0.52 22.92
C ARG A 218 -17.34 1.42 24.17
N LEU A 219 -16.85 2.65 24.10
CA LEU A 219 -16.75 3.56 25.24
C LEU A 219 -17.97 4.48 25.40
N ASP A 220 -18.78 4.63 24.35
CA ASP A 220 -20.00 5.43 24.37
C ASP A 220 -21.19 4.47 24.35
N ASP A 221 -21.93 4.40 25.46
CA ASP A 221 -23.14 3.56 25.61
C ASP A 221 -24.27 3.97 24.64
N THR A 222 -24.08 5.10 23.96
CA THR A 222 -24.86 5.47 22.78
C THR A 222 -24.20 4.82 21.56
N ASP A 223 -24.90 3.89 20.91
CA ASP A 223 -24.50 3.14 19.70
C ASP A 223 -24.28 4.02 18.45
N LYS A 224 -23.95 5.31 18.65
CA LYS A 224 -23.73 6.33 17.63
C LYS A 224 -22.42 6.04 16.90
N PRO A 225 -22.45 5.97 15.56
CA PRO A 225 -21.22 5.85 14.79
C PRO A 225 -20.37 7.12 14.96
N ARG A 226 -19.06 6.95 15.24
CA ARG A 226 -18.13 8.09 15.45
C ARG A 226 -17.90 8.92 14.19
N LEU A 227 -18.16 8.32 13.03
CA LEU A 227 -18.08 8.96 11.72
C LEU A 227 -19.39 8.69 10.97
N PRO A 228 -19.88 9.64 10.15
CA PRO A 228 -21.07 9.39 9.33
C PRO A 228 -20.85 8.15 8.43
N PRO A 229 -21.90 7.44 7.98
CA PRO A 229 -21.74 6.37 7.01
C PRO A 229 -21.01 6.89 5.76
N ALA A 230 -20.17 6.05 5.14
CA ALA A 230 -19.55 6.41 3.88
C ALA A 230 -20.64 6.73 2.84
N PRO A 231 -20.43 7.73 1.95
CA PRO A 231 -21.48 8.24 1.06
C PRO A 231 -22.10 7.18 0.13
N ASN A 232 -21.44 6.04 -0.08
CA ASN A 232 -21.84 5.00 -1.02
C ASN A 232 -22.18 3.63 -0.37
N ALA A 233 -22.46 3.58 0.93
CA ALA A 233 -22.77 2.30 1.60
C ALA A 233 -24.16 1.77 1.22
N THR A 234 -24.27 1.07 0.09
CA THR A 234 -25.47 0.32 -0.32
C THR A 234 -25.68 -0.88 0.62
N GLY A 235 -26.84 -0.91 1.27
CA GLY A 235 -27.19 -1.80 2.39
C GLY A 235 -27.42 -3.27 2.08
N GLY A 236 -26.68 -3.87 1.14
CA GLY A 236 -26.83 -5.28 0.74
C GLY A 236 -25.56 -6.12 0.70
N ALA A 237 -24.37 -5.51 0.85
CA ALA A 237 -23.10 -6.24 0.83
C ALA A 237 -22.83 -6.94 2.18
N GLU A 238 -22.11 -8.07 2.17
CA GLU A 238 -21.57 -8.68 3.40
C GLU A 238 -20.99 -7.58 4.29
N LYS A 239 -21.59 -7.34 5.46
CA LYS A 239 -21.17 -6.25 6.35
C LYS A 239 -19.76 -6.56 6.84
N TRP A 240 -18.77 -5.95 6.19
CA TRP A 240 -17.36 -6.07 6.56
C TRP A 240 -17.22 -5.74 8.05
N ARG A 241 -16.45 -6.55 8.76
CA ARG A 241 -16.37 -6.50 10.22
C ARG A 241 -15.01 -6.00 10.65
N ARG A 242 -14.99 -5.47 11.87
CA ARG A 242 -13.78 -5.17 12.63
C ARG A 242 -12.92 -6.44 12.71
N VAL A 243 -11.62 -6.31 12.42
CA VAL A 243 -10.64 -7.42 12.50
C VAL A 243 -9.54 -7.10 13.51
N PRO A 244 -8.78 -8.10 13.99
CA PRO A 244 -7.52 -7.86 14.69
C PRO A 244 -6.49 -7.22 13.75
N LEU A 245 -5.87 -6.13 14.20
CA LEU A 245 -4.81 -5.42 13.48
C LEU A 245 -3.55 -5.40 14.35
N PRO A 246 -2.80 -6.52 14.46
CA PRO A 246 -1.51 -6.50 15.14
C PRO A 246 -0.50 -5.67 14.34
N TRP A 247 0.60 -5.30 14.98
CA TRP A 247 1.56 -4.33 14.46
C TRP A 247 2.10 -4.69 13.06
N GLU A 248 2.35 -5.97 12.78
CA GLU A 248 2.88 -6.45 11.50
C GLU A 248 1.92 -6.22 10.33
N LEU A 249 0.61 -6.17 10.60
CA LEU A 249 -0.40 -5.81 9.61
C LEU A 249 -0.67 -4.30 9.63
N PHE A 250 -0.62 -3.68 10.80
CA PHE A 250 -0.93 -2.27 10.98
C PHE A 250 0.08 -1.35 10.29
N GLN A 251 1.38 -1.67 10.37
CA GLN A 251 2.44 -0.89 9.74
C GLN A 251 2.23 -0.65 8.23
N PRO A 252 2.09 -1.69 7.37
CA PRO A 252 1.84 -1.47 5.95
C PRO A 252 0.51 -0.77 5.69
N VAL A 253 -0.52 -1.02 6.52
CA VAL A 253 -1.80 -0.31 6.42
C VAL A 253 -1.61 1.19 6.56
N VAL A 254 -0.93 1.64 7.60
CA VAL A 254 -0.69 3.08 7.81
C VAL A 254 0.17 3.67 6.70
N ARG A 255 1.19 2.96 6.19
CA ARG A 255 2.03 3.44 5.07
C ARG A 255 1.22 3.65 3.80
N ILE A 256 0.32 2.71 3.47
CA ILE A 256 -0.56 2.83 2.29
C ILE A 256 -1.54 3.99 2.46
N VAL A 257 -2.19 4.12 3.63
CA VAL A 257 -3.09 5.26 3.92
C VAL A 257 -2.32 6.58 3.82
N ALA A 258 -1.11 6.64 4.36
CA ALA A 258 -0.26 7.82 4.29
C ALA A 258 0.10 8.21 2.86
N HIS A 259 0.41 7.25 2.00
CA HIS A 259 0.63 7.52 0.59
C HIS A 259 -0.66 7.99 -0.13
N CYS A 260 -1.83 7.44 0.21
CA CYS A 260 -3.09 7.92 -0.36
C CYS A 260 -3.41 9.37 0.06
N LEU A 261 -2.97 9.77 1.25
CA LEU A 261 -3.19 11.10 1.79
C LEU A 261 -2.18 12.14 1.27
N LEU A 262 -0.89 11.79 1.30
CA LEU A 262 0.25 12.70 1.09
C LEU A 262 0.98 12.46 -0.23
N GLY A 263 0.60 11.42 -0.97
CA GLY A 263 1.20 11.11 -2.26
C GLY A 263 0.84 12.12 -3.35
N PRO A 264 1.45 12.03 -4.53
CA PRO A 264 1.31 13.00 -5.62
C PRO A 264 -0.08 13.02 -6.29
N SER A 265 -1.06 12.28 -5.75
CA SER A 265 -2.41 12.20 -6.29
C SER A 265 -3.15 13.53 -6.08
N ARG A 266 -3.74 14.05 -7.16
CA ARG A 266 -4.57 15.28 -7.14
C ARG A 266 -6.05 15.02 -6.86
N SER A 267 -6.41 13.81 -6.41
CA SER A 267 -7.80 13.45 -6.12
C SER A 267 -8.17 13.87 -4.69
N ASP A 268 -9.01 14.90 -4.57
CA ASP A 268 -9.57 15.32 -3.28
C ASP A 268 -10.44 14.24 -2.64
N GLU A 269 -11.14 13.46 -3.48
CA GLU A 269 -11.92 12.29 -3.04
C GLU A 269 -11.02 11.26 -2.34
N LEU A 270 -9.86 10.94 -2.93
CA LEU A 270 -8.89 10.02 -2.33
C LEU A 270 -8.38 10.55 -0.99
N LYS A 271 -8.04 11.84 -0.93
CA LYS A 271 -7.55 12.49 0.29
C LYS A 271 -8.61 12.50 1.40
N ALA A 272 -9.86 12.79 1.06
CA ALA A 272 -10.98 12.77 2.00
C ALA A 272 -11.21 11.35 2.57
N GLN A 273 -11.21 10.35 1.70
CA GLN A 273 -11.38 8.96 2.11
C GLN A 273 -10.16 8.45 2.92
N ALA A 274 -8.95 8.89 2.59
CA ALA A 274 -7.74 8.55 3.33
C ALA A 274 -7.71 9.19 4.71
N THR A 275 -8.14 10.45 4.83
CA THR A 275 -8.32 11.15 6.11
C THR A 275 -9.29 10.39 7.00
N ARG A 276 -10.46 10.01 6.47
CA ARG A 276 -11.44 9.18 7.19
C ARG A 276 -10.84 7.85 7.65
N ALA A 277 -10.10 7.16 6.77
CA ALA A 277 -9.45 5.90 7.14
C ALA A 277 -8.40 6.10 8.25
N ALA A 278 -7.61 7.17 8.20
CA ALA A 278 -6.63 7.52 9.22
C ALA A 278 -7.30 7.80 10.58
N GLU A 279 -8.41 8.52 10.61
CA GLU A 279 -9.20 8.77 11.83
C GLU A 279 -9.77 7.47 12.41
N CYS A 280 -10.36 6.61 11.57
CA CYS A 280 -10.83 5.29 11.98
C CYS A 280 -9.70 4.46 12.61
N LEU A 281 -8.54 4.41 11.97
CA LEU A 281 -7.37 3.68 12.47
C LEU A 281 -6.80 4.29 13.75
N TYR A 282 -6.83 5.61 13.90
CA TYR A 282 -6.45 6.30 15.13
C TYR A 282 -7.33 5.88 16.29
N TRP A 283 -8.65 5.96 16.12
CA TRP A 283 -9.58 5.49 17.16
C TRP A 283 -9.35 4.03 17.50
N ARG A 284 -9.14 3.19 16.49
CA ARG A 284 -8.85 1.78 16.72
C ARG A 284 -7.55 1.57 17.53
N ALA A 285 -6.50 2.31 17.21
CA ALA A 285 -5.22 2.24 17.92
C ALA A 285 -5.38 2.65 19.39
N THR A 286 -6.17 3.70 19.67
CA THR A 286 -6.45 4.14 21.05
C THR A 286 -7.22 3.10 21.85
N GLU A 287 -8.17 2.39 21.23
CA GLU A 287 -8.90 1.30 21.89
C GLU A 287 -8.01 0.11 22.25
N THR A 288 -7.01 -0.19 21.41
CA THR A 288 -6.07 -1.30 21.66
C THR A 288 -4.85 -0.89 22.49
N MET A 289 -4.73 0.39 22.84
CA MET A 289 -3.62 0.97 23.61
C MET A 289 -2.23 0.61 23.07
N GLU A 290 -2.09 0.50 21.74
CA GLU A 290 -0.80 0.20 21.10
C GLU A 290 -0.08 1.52 20.79
N GLY A 291 1.01 1.80 21.52
CA GLY A 291 1.66 3.10 21.51
C GLY A 291 2.21 3.51 20.14
N GLY A 292 2.81 2.58 19.39
CA GLY A 292 3.36 2.84 18.05
C GLY A 292 2.26 3.22 17.06
N ALA A 293 1.15 2.50 17.08
CA ALA A 293 -0.01 2.73 16.24
C ALA A 293 -0.70 4.06 16.56
N VAL A 294 -0.86 4.38 17.85
CA VAL A 294 -1.44 5.66 18.29
C VAL A 294 -0.56 6.82 17.81
N LEU A 295 0.76 6.73 17.97
CA LEU A 295 1.66 7.78 17.54
C LEU A 295 1.65 7.96 16.02
N ALA A 296 1.73 6.86 15.26
CA ALA A 296 1.75 6.90 13.80
C ALA A 296 0.45 7.47 13.23
N THR A 297 -0.70 7.00 13.69
CA THR A 297 -2.01 7.47 13.19
C THR A 297 -2.35 8.87 13.65
N ARG A 298 -2.02 9.26 14.89
CA ARG A 298 -2.18 10.64 15.35
C ARG A 298 -1.35 11.62 14.54
N SER A 299 -0.12 11.24 14.20
CA SER A 299 0.74 12.07 13.34
C SER A 299 0.13 12.22 11.95
N LEU A 300 -0.43 11.13 11.40
CA LEU A 300 -1.08 11.15 10.09
C LEU A 300 -2.34 12.03 10.06
N VAL A 301 -3.20 11.95 11.09
CA VAL A 301 -4.38 12.82 11.24
C VAL A 301 -3.99 14.29 11.41
N ARG A 302 -2.86 14.58 12.05
CA ARG A 302 -2.34 15.95 12.11
C ARG A 302 -1.87 16.43 10.75
N LEU A 303 -1.12 15.61 10.01
CA LEU A 303 -0.65 15.94 8.67
C LEU A 303 -1.80 16.18 7.70
N SER A 304 -2.92 15.46 7.82
CA SER A 304 -4.12 15.71 6.97
C SER A 304 -4.78 17.06 7.20
N GLN A 305 -4.52 17.69 8.34
CA GLN A 305 -5.09 18.99 8.73
C GLN A 305 -4.13 20.15 8.45
N MET A 306 -2.87 19.86 8.13
CA MET A 306 -1.90 20.89 7.80
C MET A 306 -2.24 21.46 6.42
N VAL A 307 -2.32 22.79 6.36
CA VAL A 307 -2.36 23.52 5.09
C VAL A 307 -0.96 23.45 4.50
N GLU A 308 -0.81 23.07 3.23
CA GLU A 308 0.47 23.21 2.53
C GLU A 308 0.85 24.69 2.51
N GLU A 309 1.84 25.07 3.31
CA GLU A 309 2.48 26.36 3.15
C GLU A 309 3.28 26.30 1.84
N PRO A 310 3.11 27.27 0.92
CA PRO A 310 3.93 27.31 -0.28
C PRO A 310 5.39 27.39 0.13
N ILE A 311 6.21 26.46 -0.37
CA ILE A 311 7.66 26.49 -0.16
C ILE A 311 8.13 27.86 -0.68
N PRO A 312 8.69 28.74 0.18
CA PRO A 312 9.20 30.01 -0.29
C PRO A 312 10.21 29.75 -1.39
N GLU A 313 10.05 30.37 -2.55
CA GLU A 313 11.07 30.27 -3.59
C GLU A 313 12.41 30.69 -2.99
N PRO A 314 13.50 29.94 -3.22
CA PRO A 314 14.81 30.35 -2.75
C PRO A 314 15.15 31.71 -3.39
N SER A 315 15.02 32.78 -2.60
CA SER A 315 15.42 34.11 -3.01
C SER A 315 16.94 34.16 -3.08
N PHE A 316 17.48 33.99 -4.27
CA PHE A 316 18.91 34.20 -4.53
C PHE A 316 19.32 35.69 -4.54
N SER A 317 18.40 36.62 -4.25
CA SER A 317 18.68 38.07 -4.28
C SER A 317 19.80 38.49 -3.32
N GLY A 318 19.88 37.85 -2.13
CA GLY A 318 20.95 38.14 -1.17
C GLY A 318 22.35 37.69 -1.61
N ALA A 319 22.47 36.79 -2.59
CA ALA A 319 23.78 36.39 -3.12
C ALA A 319 24.38 37.44 -4.07
N ILE A 320 23.52 38.22 -4.74
CA ILE A 320 23.93 39.28 -5.68
C ILE A 320 24.38 40.53 -4.89
N GLU A 321 23.66 40.90 -3.83
CA GLU A 321 24.04 42.02 -2.95
C GLU A 321 25.40 41.79 -2.28
N ASN A 322 25.65 40.58 -1.77
CA ASN A 322 26.93 40.21 -1.15
C ASN A 322 28.10 40.22 -2.14
N MET A 323 27.87 39.92 -3.42
CA MET A 323 28.91 39.94 -4.44
C MET A 323 29.28 41.38 -4.83
N ALA A 324 28.27 42.26 -4.95
CA ALA A 324 28.48 43.69 -5.22
C ALA A 324 29.18 44.41 -4.06
N GLU A 325 28.85 44.09 -2.80
CA GLU A 325 29.56 44.62 -1.63
C GLU A 325 31.02 44.14 -1.56
N LEU A 326 31.29 42.88 -1.92
CA LEU A 326 32.64 42.32 -1.95
C LEU A 326 33.50 42.96 -3.06
N GLU A 327 32.91 43.25 -4.22
CA GLU A 327 33.55 43.97 -5.32
C GLU A 327 33.82 45.44 -4.96
N ALA A 328 32.88 46.11 -4.30
CA ALA A 328 33.05 47.47 -3.79
C ALA A 328 34.16 47.54 -2.71
N MET A 329 34.23 46.56 -1.81
CA MET A 329 35.32 46.47 -0.82
C MET A 329 36.68 46.22 -1.50
N ARG A 330 36.75 45.37 -2.53
CA ARG A 330 37.99 45.16 -3.31
C ARG A 330 38.45 46.43 -4.01
N ALA A 331 37.54 47.19 -4.62
CA ALA A 331 37.86 48.44 -5.29
C ALA A 331 38.42 49.49 -4.31
N ASN A 332 37.85 49.61 -3.12
CA ASN A 332 38.33 50.54 -2.09
C ASN A 332 39.72 50.19 -1.54
N ILE A 333 40.04 48.89 -1.41
CA ILE A 333 41.37 48.42 -0.97
C ILE A 333 42.45 48.70 -2.04
N LEU A 334 42.08 48.64 -3.32
CA LEU A 334 42.99 48.94 -4.43
C LEU A 334 43.23 50.45 -4.58
N ASN A 335 42.25 51.28 -4.26
CA ASN A 335 42.35 52.74 -4.39
C ASN A 335 43.06 53.42 -3.21
N THR A 336 43.21 52.73 -2.07
CA THR A 336 43.93 53.22 -0.87
C THR A 336 45.44 52.93 -0.89
N LYS A 337 45.94 52.29 -1.96
CA LYS A 337 47.36 51.92 -2.13
C LYS A 337 48.14 52.81 -3.13
N ASN A 338 47.55 53.92 -3.59
CA ASN A 338 48.23 54.94 -4.41
C ASN A 338 48.36 56.25 -3.66
#